data_AF-A0A9D9L527-F1
#
_entry.id   AF-A0A9D9L527-F1
#
_cell.length_a   1.000
_cell.length_b   1.000
_cell.length_c   1.000
_cell.angle_alpha   90.00
_cell.angle_beta   90.00
_cell.angle_gamma   90.00
#
_symmetry.space_group_name_H-M   'P 1'
#
loop_
_entity.id
_entity.type
_entity.pdbx_description
1 polymer ?
#
loop_
_entity_poly.entity_id
_entity_poly.type
_entity_poly.pdbx_seq_one_letter_code
_entity_poly.pdbx_strand_id
1 'polypeptide(L)'
;MDKNRFKEIGRAVQNSLGLNKHSRYVREHFFAANMKASIYMSVVVIVLEVWMIIRLTITVVKNDLIDDLPHLFEKYYSNYFMLLGAGTAMLIYAVRYNLGKRDKKWLGLTIKWVFSFICIYFGITISAHDYAKGEQILTFLTMELFVVCLLVWRPVTGFLVLTSSYLCFF
;
A
#
# COMPACT_ATOMS: atom_id res chain seq x y z
N MET A 1 -43.57 -8.03 13.87
CA MET A 1 -42.12 -8.32 13.74
C MET A 1 -41.38 -7.01 13.75
N ASP A 2 -40.46 -6.84 14.69
CA ASP A 2 -40.17 -5.56 15.36
C ASP A 2 -39.18 -4.67 14.60
N LYS A 3 -39.63 -3.49 14.13
CA LYS A 3 -38.78 -2.47 13.46
C LYS A 3 -37.62 -1.99 14.34
N ASN A 4 -37.74 -2.12 15.67
CA ASN A 4 -36.72 -1.71 16.62
C ASN A 4 -35.52 -2.67 16.68
N ARG A 5 -35.72 -3.99 16.53
CA ARG A 5 -34.62 -4.95 16.49
C ARG A 5 -33.73 -4.79 15.27
N PHE A 6 -34.29 -4.44 14.11
CA PHE A 6 -33.49 -4.14 12.91
C PHE A 6 -32.60 -2.90 13.09
N LYS A 7 -33.06 -1.89 13.83
CA LYS A 7 -32.26 -0.70 14.16
C LYS A 7 -31.15 -1.01 15.17
N GLU A 8 -31.40 -1.87 16.14
CA GLU A 8 -30.38 -2.31 17.11
C GLU A 8 -29.33 -3.21 16.48
N ILE A 9 -29.72 -4.17 15.63
CA ILE A 9 -28.79 -5.00 14.88
C ILE A 9 -27.99 -4.12 13.91
N GLY A 10 -28.62 -3.17 13.21
CA GLY A 10 -27.91 -2.22 12.36
C GLY A 10 -26.88 -1.36 13.12
N ARG A 11 -27.20 -0.92 14.34
CA ARG A 11 -26.26 -0.20 15.22
C ARG A 11 -25.18 -1.10 15.79
N ALA A 12 -25.49 -2.35 16.15
CA ALA A 12 -24.53 -3.33 16.63
C ALA A 12 -23.54 -3.72 15.52
N VAL A 13 -24.03 -3.89 14.28
CA VAL A 13 -23.22 -4.11 13.09
C VAL A 13 -22.37 -2.87 12.78
N GLN A 14 -22.92 -1.64 12.88
CA GLN A 14 -22.12 -0.42 12.78
C GLN A 14 -21.05 -0.30 13.87
N ASN A 15 -21.36 -0.72 15.10
CA ASN A 15 -20.43 -0.70 16.24
C ASN A 15 -19.32 -1.75 16.07
N SER A 16 -19.64 -2.97 15.59
CA SER A 16 -18.66 -4.01 15.28
C SER A 16 -17.82 -3.72 14.03
N LEU A 17 -18.38 -3.04 13.02
CA LEU A 17 -17.64 -2.61 11.82
C LEU A 17 -16.74 -1.38 12.06
N GLY A 18 -16.68 -0.85 13.29
CA GLY A 18 -15.85 0.31 13.62
C GLY A 18 -16.31 1.61 12.96
N LEU A 19 -17.58 1.71 12.56
CA LEU A 19 -18.17 2.89 11.90
C LEU A 19 -18.46 4.05 12.88
N ASN A 20 -18.27 3.84 14.18
CA ASN A 20 -18.33 4.93 15.14
C ASN A 20 -17.19 5.93 14.89
N LYS A 21 -17.55 7.20 14.75
CA LYS A 21 -16.59 8.31 14.72
C LYS A 21 -15.79 8.29 16.02
N HIS A 22 -14.61 7.64 16.01
CA HIS A 22 -13.67 7.73 17.11
C HIS A 22 -13.44 9.21 17.46
N SER A 23 -13.44 9.52 18.76
CA SER A 23 -13.11 10.84 19.29
C SER A 23 -11.85 11.38 18.60
N ARG A 24 -11.84 12.69 18.31
CA ARG A 24 -10.74 13.39 17.63
C ARG A 24 -9.38 13.10 18.28
N TYR A 25 -9.37 12.85 19.59
CA TYR A 25 -8.19 12.49 20.38
C TYR A 25 -7.66 11.08 20.07
N VAL A 26 -8.56 10.09 20.01
CA VAL A 26 -8.23 8.69 19.67
C VAL A 26 -7.68 8.60 18.25
N ARG A 27 -8.28 9.36 17.32
CA ARG A 27 -7.77 9.46 15.94
C ARG A 27 -6.37 10.04 15.84
N GLU A 28 -6.05 11.01 16.68
CA GLU A 28 -4.72 11.61 16.68
C GLU A 28 -3.65 10.67 17.24
N HIS A 29 -3.95 9.95 18.32
CA HIS A 29 -3.03 8.96 18.89
C HIS A 29 -2.74 7.82 17.92
N PHE A 30 -3.77 7.24 17.32
CA PHE A 30 -3.61 6.18 16.34
C PHE A 30 -2.95 6.67 15.04
N PHE A 31 -3.21 7.91 14.58
CA PHE A 31 -2.51 8.46 13.41
C PHE A 31 -1.02 8.65 13.68
N ALA A 32 -0.67 9.13 14.87
CA ALA A 32 0.74 9.26 15.29
C ALA A 32 1.42 7.89 15.42
N ALA A 33 0.75 6.90 16.00
CA ALA A 33 1.24 5.53 16.08
C ALA A 33 1.46 4.91 14.69
N ASN A 34 0.47 5.08 13.80
CA ASN A 34 0.57 4.62 12.41
C ASN A 34 1.68 5.35 11.64
N MET A 35 1.95 6.64 11.96
CA MET A 35 3.06 7.34 11.33
C MET A 35 4.43 6.80 11.76
N LYS A 36 4.58 6.41 13.03
CA LYS A 36 5.80 5.75 13.50
C LYS A 36 5.97 4.38 12.85
N ALA A 37 4.89 3.59 12.80
CA ALA A 37 4.88 2.30 12.10
C ALA A 37 5.24 2.45 10.61
N SER A 38 4.69 3.48 9.94
CA SER A 38 4.95 3.71 8.52
C SER A 38 6.40 4.07 8.20
N ILE A 39 7.17 4.61 9.16
CA ILE A 39 8.62 4.83 8.99
C ILE A 39 9.33 3.49 8.80
N TYR A 40 9.15 2.56 9.74
CA TYR A 40 9.77 1.23 9.65
C TYR A 40 9.33 0.48 8.38
N MET A 41 8.04 0.53 8.09
CA MET A 41 7.45 -0.11 6.92
C MET A 41 8.00 0.47 5.60
N SER A 42 8.18 1.80 5.51
CA SER A 42 8.74 2.44 4.32
C SER A 42 10.23 2.11 4.12
N VAL A 43 11.00 2.02 5.22
CA VAL A 43 12.42 1.61 5.14
C VAL A 43 12.53 0.19 4.60
N VAL A 44 11.70 -0.74 5.09
CA VAL A 44 11.68 -2.12 4.58
C VAL A 44 11.33 -2.15 3.10
N VAL A 45 10.31 -1.42 2.66
CA VAL A 45 9.95 -1.34 1.23
C VAL A 45 11.11 -0.80 0.41
N ILE A 46 11.76 0.29 0.81
CA ILE A 46 12.89 0.85 0.07
C ILE A 46 14.02 -0.18 -0.08
N VAL A 47 14.35 -0.92 0.98
CA VAL A 47 15.38 -1.96 0.93
C VAL A 47 14.99 -3.10 -0.02
N LEU A 48 13.73 -3.54 0.02
CA LEU A 48 13.21 -4.59 -0.87
C LEU A 48 13.18 -4.12 -2.33
N GLU A 49 12.76 -2.88 -2.60
CA GLU A 49 12.74 -2.31 -3.94
C GLU A 49 14.15 -2.21 -4.53
N VAL A 50 15.12 -1.70 -3.76
CA VAL A 50 16.52 -1.64 -4.19
C VAL A 50 17.05 -3.04 -4.48
N TRP A 51 16.73 -4.02 -3.64
CA TRP A 51 17.12 -5.41 -3.86
C TRP A 51 16.50 -5.99 -5.15
N MET A 52 15.22 -5.74 -5.41
CA MET A 52 14.54 -6.20 -6.62
C MET A 52 15.13 -5.55 -7.88
N ILE A 53 15.44 -4.25 -7.85
CA ILE A 53 16.09 -3.54 -8.96
C ILE A 53 17.46 -4.16 -9.27
N ILE A 54 18.27 -4.47 -8.24
CA ILE A 54 19.57 -5.12 -8.41
C ILE A 54 19.38 -6.51 -9.04
N ARG A 55 18.44 -7.31 -8.52
CA ARG A 55 18.17 -8.65 -9.05
C ARG A 55 17.73 -8.60 -10.52
N LEU A 56 16.82 -7.70 -10.86
CA LEU A 56 16.36 -7.50 -12.24
C LEU A 56 17.53 -7.12 -13.16
N THR A 57 18.39 -6.21 -12.71
CA THR A 57 19.58 -5.77 -13.47
C THR A 57 20.53 -6.93 -13.74
N ILE A 58 20.78 -7.78 -12.74
CA ILE A 58 21.61 -8.99 -12.92
C ILE A 58 20.96 -9.96 -13.91
N THR A 59 19.63 -10.14 -13.85
CA THR A 59 18.89 -11.01 -14.77
C THR A 59 18.91 -10.50 -16.21
N VAL A 60 18.80 -9.18 -16.42
CA VAL A 60 18.87 -8.58 -17.77
C VAL A 60 20.27 -8.75 -18.36
N VAL A 61 21.32 -8.48 -17.58
CA VAL A 61 22.71 -8.61 -18.03
C VAL A 61 23.08 -10.07 -18.33
N LYS A 62 22.61 -11.03 -17.53
CA LYS A 62 22.93 -12.46 -17.73
C LYS A 62 22.27 -13.08 -18.95
N ASN A 63 21.15 -12.54 -19.41
CA ASN A 63 20.38 -13.08 -20.53
C ASN A 63 20.66 -12.35 -21.86
N ASP A 64 21.67 -11.47 -21.90
CA ASP A 64 22.06 -10.67 -23.09
C ASP A 64 20.90 -9.89 -23.73
N LEU A 65 19.86 -9.55 -22.95
CA LEU A 65 18.70 -8.76 -23.38
C LEU A 65 19.01 -7.26 -23.45
N ILE A 66 20.28 -6.90 -23.68
CA ILE A 66 20.78 -5.52 -23.68
C ILE A 66 20.20 -4.75 -24.88
N ASP A 67 19.94 -5.41 -26.00
CA ASP A 67 19.44 -4.76 -27.23
C ASP A 67 17.98 -4.31 -27.14
N ASP A 68 17.16 -4.94 -26.29
CA ASP A 68 15.77 -4.55 -26.00
C ASP A 68 15.64 -3.69 -24.72
N LEU A 69 16.76 -3.19 -24.20
CA LEU A 69 16.81 -2.35 -22.99
C LEU A 69 15.81 -1.21 -23.00
N PRO A 70 15.63 -0.40 -24.06
CA PRO A 70 14.70 0.72 -24.02
C PRO A 70 13.26 0.27 -23.69
N HIS A 71 12.82 -0.86 -24.27
CA HIS A 71 11.48 -1.38 -24.08
C HIS A 71 11.30 -2.06 -22.72
N LEU A 72 12.31 -2.80 -22.23
CA LEU A 72 12.29 -3.38 -20.88
C LEU A 72 12.45 -2.31 -19.79
N PHE A 73 13.21 -1.25 -20.05
CA PHE A 73 13.45 -0.17 -19.09
C PHE A 73 12.19 0.67 -18.88
N GLU A 74 11.51 1.02 -19.98
CA GLU A 74 10.27 1.79 -19.90
C GLU A 74 9.14 0.98 -19.23
N LYS A 75 9.06 -0.33 -19.50
CA LYS A 75 7.98 -1.17 -18.99
C LYS A 75 8.21 -1.68 -17.56
N TYR A 76 9.43 -2.09 -17.20
CA TYR A 76 9.71 -2.70 -15.89
C TYR A 76 10.33 -1.70 -14.92
N TYR A 77 11.43 -1.03 -15.30
CA TYR A 77 12.15 -0.13 -14.38
C TYR A 77 11.30 1.07 -13.94
N SER A 78 10.46 1.61 -14.83
CA SER A 78 9.54 2.71 -14.50
C SER A 78 8.65 2.39 -13.30
N ASN A 79 8.10 1.17 -13.23
CA ASN A 79 7.23 0.74 -12.13
C ASN A 79 7.99 0.63 -10.79
N TYR A 80 9.22 0.09 -10.81
CA TYR A 80 10.08 0.03 -9.63
C TYR A 80 10.49 1.43 -9.14
N PHE A 81 10.89 2.33 -10.05
CA PHE A 81 11.22 3.71 -9.68
C PHE A 81 10.02 4.50 -9.16
N MET A 82 8.83 4.27 -9.71
CA MET A 82 7.59 4.88 -9.21
C MET A 82 7.31 4.45 -7.78
N LEU A 83 7.42 3.15 -7.47
CA LEU A 83 7.19 2.63 -6.13
C LEU A 83 8.28 3.09 -5.13
N LEU A 84 9.54 3.08 -5.54
CA LEU A 84 10.66 3.60 -4.76
C LEU A 84 10.49 5.09 -4.45
N GLY A 85 10.08 5.89 -5.44
CA GLY A 85 9.78 7.32 -5.28
C GLY A 85 8.62 7.56 -4.33
N ALA A 86 7.54 6.77 -4.46
CA ALA A 86 6.37 6.88 -3.59
C ALA A 86 6.70 6.46 -2.14
N GLY A 87 7.49 5.40 -1.94
CA GLY A 87 7.97 4.95 -0.63
C GLY A 87 8.88 5.98 0.04
N THR A 88 9.79 6.58 -0.74
CA THR A 88 10.66 7.67 -0.27
C THR A 88 9.85 8.91 0.11
N ALA A 89 8.85 9.30 -0.69
CA ALA A 89 7.96 10.40 -0.37
C ALA A 89 7.17 10.17 0.93
N MET A 90 6.67 8.94 1.15
CA MET A 90 6.01 8.60 2.41
C MET A 90 6.99 8.65 3.59
N LEU A 91 8.21 8.12 3.43
CA LEU A 91 9.24 8.16 4.47
C LEU A 91 9.59 9.59 4.86
N ILE A 92 9.84 10.47 3.89
CA ILE A 92 10.13 11.89 4.12
C ILE A 92 8.98 12.54 4.89
N TYR A 93 7.73 12.30 4.47
CA TYR A 93 6.57 12.83 5.16
C TYR A 93 6.46 12.31 6.60
N ALA A 94 6.66 11.01 6.81
CA ALA A 94 6.55 10.38 8.12
C ALA A 94 7.63 10.85 9.10
N VAL A 95 8.88 10.97 8.63
CA VAL A 95 10.00 11.51 9.40
C VAL A 95 9.75 12.98 9.76
N ARG A 96 9.30 13.80 8.79
CA ARG A 96 8.98 15.21 8.99
C ARG A 96 7.86 15.41 10.01
N TYR A 97 6.83 14.56 9.97
CA TYR A 97 5.75 14.54 10.94
C TYR A 97 6.25 14.18 12.35
N ASN A 98 7.17 13.22 12.48
CA ASN A 98 7.73 12.79 13.76
C ASN A 98 8.70 13.83 14.37
N LEU A 99 9.41 14.61 13.54
CA LEU A 99 10.28 15.72 13.95
C LEU A 99 9.52 16.97 14.43
N GLY A 100 8.19 16.87 14.62
CA GLY A 100 7.38 17.95 15.19
C GLY A 100 6.89 18.99 14.17
N LYS A 101 7.29 18.89 12.90
CA LYS A 101 6.66 19.67 11.81
C LYS A 101 5.29 19.05 11.52
N ARG A 102 4.28 19.49 12.26
CA ARG A 102 2.87 19.11 12.07
C ARG A 102 2.34 19.73 10.78
N ASP A 103 2.80 19.20 9.65
CA ASP A 103 2.21 19.50 8.34
C ASP A 103 0.71 19.17 8.35
N LYS A 104 -0.03 19.81 7.44
CA LYS A 104 -1.49 19.67 7.33
C LYS A 104 -1.84 18.17 7.28
N LYS A 105 -2.61 17.68 8.27
CA LYS A 105 -3.01 16.27 8.42
C LYS A 105 -3.66 15.69 7.16
N TRP A 106 -4.35 16.54 6.39
CA TRP A 106 -4.96 16.16 5.12
C TRP A 106 -3.91 15.74 4.08
N LEU A 107 -2.74 16.40 4.05
CA LEU A 107 -1.64 16.06 3.15
C LEU A 107 -1.12 14.64 3.40
N GLY A 108 -0.95 14.26 4.67
CA GLY A 108 -0.51 12.91 5.04
C GLY A 108 -1.52 11.83 4.73
N LEU A 109 -2.81 12.15 4.83
CA LEU A 109 -3.87 11.25 4.42
C LEU A 109 -3.83 11.04 2.89
N THR A 110 -3.68 12.13 2.12
CA THR A 110 -3.59 12.07 0.65
C THR A 110 -2.36 11.28 0.20
N ILE A 111 -1.19 11.54 0.78
CA ILE A 111 0.05 10.81 0.45
C ILE A 111 -0.11 9.31 0.73
N LYS A 112 -0.70 8.93 1.88
CA LYS A 112 -0.95 7.52 2.21
C LYS A 112 -1.88 6.85 1.19
N TRP A 113 -2.92 7.54 0.77
CA TRP A 113 -3.86 7.02 -0.25
C TRP A 113 -3.18 6.85 -1.61
N VAL A 114 -2.50 7.88 -2.10
CA VAL A 114 -1.78 7.83 -3.38
C VAL A 114 -0.75 6.70 -3.36
N PHE A 115 0.02 6.59 -2.28
CA PHE A 115 0.98 5.53 -2.11
C PHE A 115 0.32 4.13 -2.10
N SER A 116 -0.81 3.98 -1.40
CA SER A 116 -1.55 2.71 -1.38
C SER A 116 -2.00 2.28 -2.77
N PHE A 117 -2.51 3.22 -3.58
CA PHE A 117 -2.89 2.94 -4.97
C PHE A 117 -1.68 2.53 -5.82
N ILE A 118 -0.55 3.23 -5.67
CA ILE A 118 0.70 2.90 -6.39
C ILE A 118 1.19 1.49 -6.01
N CYS A 119 1.17 1.13 -4.73
CA CYS A 119 1.55 -0.21 -4.27
C CYS A 119 0.68 -1.32 -4.87
N ILE A 120 -0.64 -1.14 -4.89
CA ILE A 120 -1.56 -2.13 -5.48
C ILE A 120 -1.32 -2.25 -6.98
N TYR A 121 -1.24 -1.12 -7.69
CA TYR A 121 -1.01 -1.10 -9.13
C TYR A 121 0.30 -1.81 -9.49
N PHE A 122 1.37 -1.53 -8.74
CA PHE A 122 2.64 -2.21 -8.89
C PHE A 122 2.53 -3.73 -8.63
N GLY A 123 1.89 -4.11 -7.52
CA GLY A 123 1.70 -5.51 -7.15
C GLY A 123 0.94 -6.30 -8.21
N ILE A 124 -0.13 -5.73 -8.79
CA ILE A 124 -0.91 -6.32 -9.88
C ILE A 124 -0.04 -6.47 -11.14
N THR A 125 0.65 -5.41 -11.54
CA THR A 125 1.41 -5.38 -12.79
C THR A 125 2.53 -6.43 -12.79
N ILE A 126 3.31 -6.49 -11.71
CA ILE A 126 4.40 -7.48 -11.59
C ILE A 126 3.83 -8.89 -11.47
N SER A 127 2.80 -9.08 -10.66
CA SER A 127 2.23 -10.43 -10.46
C SER A 127 1.51 -10.96 -11.70
N ALA A 128 0.94 -10.10 -12.55
CA ALA A 128 0.38 -10.52 -13.83
C ALA A 128 1.49 -11.05 -14.78
N HIS A 129 2.67 -10.41 -14.75
CA HIS A 129 3.83 -10.88 -15.51
C HIS A 129 4.41 -12.20 -14.97
N ASP A 130 4.48 -12.36 -13.65
CA ASP A 130 4.97 -13.58 -13.01
C ASP A 130 3.96 -14.74 -13.17
N TYR A 131 2.65 -14.45 -13.09
CA TYR A 131 1.59 -15.43 -13.32
C TYR A 131 1.60 -15.98 -14.75
N ALA A 132 1.87 -15.12 -15.76
CA ALA A 132 1.99 -15.55 -17.14
C ALA A 132 3.16 -16.54 -17.38
N LYS A 133 4.16 -16.55 -16.48
CA LYS A 133 5.28 -17.50 -16.50
C LYS A 133 5.03 -18.75 -15.64
N GLY A 134 3.89 -18.83 -14.95
CA GLY A 134 3.55 -19.90 -14.01
C GLY A 134 4.21 -19.75 -12.64
N GLU A 135 4.77 -18.58 -12.32
CA GLU A 135 5.38 -18.30 -11.01
C GLU A 135 4.35 -17.83 -9.97
N GLN A 136 4.79 -17.78 -8.70
CA GLN A 136 3.92 -17.47 -7.56
C GLN A 136 3.58 -15.97 -7.47
N ILE A 137 2.31 -15.65 -7.23
CA ILE A 137 1.76 -14.28 -7.02
C ILE A 137 2.12 -13.64 -5.68
N LEU A 138 3.27 -13.97 -5.11
CA LEU A 138 3.69 -13.55 -3.77
C LEU A 138 3.86 -12.02 -3.66
N THR A 139 4.26 -11.37 -4.76
CA THR A 139 4.48 -9.92 -4.82
C THR A 139 3.17 -9.14 -4.65
N PHE A 140 2.07 -9.61 -5.26
CA PHE A 140 0.75 -9.03 -5.07
C PHE A 140 0.28 -9.15 -3.62
N LEU A 141 0.38 -10.35 -3.03
CA LEU A 141 -0.05 -10.60 -1.66
C LEU A 141 0.72 -9.76 -0.64
N THR A 142 2.04 -9.61 -0.83
CA THR A 142 2.87 -8.81 0.09
C THR A 142 2.55 -7.32 -0.01
N MET A 143 2.35 -6.78 -1.22
CA MET A 143 1.95 -5.38 -1.41
C MET A 143 0.54 -5.12 -0.87
N GLU A 144 -0.37 -6.06 -1.00
CA GLU A 144 -1.74 -5.96 -0.51
C GLU A 144 -1.81 -5.99 1.02
N LEU A 145 -1.12 -6.94 1.66
CA LEU A 145 -1.00 -6.98 3.13
C LEU A 145 -0.42 -5.68 3.66
N PHE A 146 0.60 -5.17 2.99
CA PHE A 146 1.24 -3.90 3.34
C PHE A 146 0.28 -2.71 3.26
N VAL A 147 -0.51 -2.63 2.19
CA VAL A 147 -1.54 -1.59 2.00
C VAL A 147 -2.62 -1.69 3.08
N VAL A 148 -3.08 -2.90 3.40
CA VAL A 148 -4.04 -3.15 4.49
C VAL A 148 -3.47 -2.68 5.83
N CYS A 149 -2.21 -2.99 6.13
CA CYS A 149 -1.53 -2.54 7.35
C CYS A 149 -1.48 -1.02 7.45
N LEU A 150 -1.29 -0.30 6.34
CA LEU A 150 -1.30 1.17 6.32
C LEU A 150 -2.72 1.76 6.46
N LEU A 151 -3.72 1.07 5.89
CA LEU A 151 -5.15 1.43 5.89
C LEU A 151 -5.94 0.89 7.09
N VAL A 152 -5.28 0.28 8.08
CA VAL A 152 -5.86 -0.19 9.37
C VAL A 152 -6.81 0.82 10.01
N TRP A 153 -6.64 2.11 9.72
CA TRP A 153 -7.51 3.20 10.14
C TRP A 153 -9.00 3.04 9.78
N ARG A 154 -9.35 2.29 8.72
CA ARG A 154 -10.75 1.93 8.40
C ARG A 154 -10.83 0.49 7.89
N PRO A 155 -11.27 -0.47 8.73
CA PRO A 155 -11.35 -1.88 8.33
C PRO A 155 -12.27 -2.09 7.11
N VAL A 156 -13.34 -1.30 6.99
CA VAL A 156 -14.22 -1.29 5.81
C VAL A 156 -13.47 -0.86 4.54
N THR A 157 -12.55 0.09 4.66
CA THR A 157 -11.75 0.55 3.52
C THR A 157 -10.70 -0.49 3.13
N GLY A 158 -10.04 -1.13 4.09
CA GLY A 158 -9.15 -2.27 3.81
C GLY A 158 -9.89 -3.43 3.14
N PHE A 159 -11.09 -3.76 3.62
CA PHE A 159 -11.94 -4.79 3.02
C PHE A 159 -12.38 -4.45 1.59
N LEU A 160 -12.77 -3.20 1.34
CA LEU A 160 -13.12 -2.74 -0.01
C LEU A 160 -11.92 -2.81 -0.95
N VAL A 161 -10.74 -2.37 -0.47
CA VAL A 161 -9.50 -2.43 -1.23
C VAL A 161 -9.18 -3.88 -1.59
N LEU A 162 -9.14 -4.79 -0.61
CA LEU A 162 -8.93 -6.24 -0.81
C LEU A 162 -9.92 -6.83 -1.82
N THR A 163 -11.21 -6.53 -1.66
CA THR A 163 -12.24 -7.06 -2.56
C THR A 163 -12.04 -6.55 -3.99
N SER A 164 -11.71 -5.26 -4.14
CA SER A 164 -11.50 -4.63 -5.45
C SER A 164 -10.20 -5.08 -6.14
N SER A 165 -9.12 -5.28 -5.39
CA SER A 165 -7.84 -5.74 -5.93
C SER A 165 -7.93 -7.18 -6.41
N TYR A 166 -8.57 -8.07 -5.63
CA TYR A 166 -8.79 -9.46 -6.05
C TYR A 166 -9.68 -9.56 -7.29
N LEU A 167 -10.76 -8.78 -7.37
CA LEU A 167 -11.64 -8.74 -8.55
C LEU A 167 -10.95 -8.19 -9.80
N CYS A 168 -9.92 -7.36 -9.64
CA CYS A 168 -9.15 -6.83 -10.76
C CYS A 168 -8.05 -7.80 -11.22
N PHE A 169 -7.59 -8.69 -10.33
CA PHE A 169 -6.47 -9.60 -10.58
C PHE A 169 -6.92 -10.96 -11.13
N PHE A 170 -8.05 -11.51 -10.64
CA PHE A 170 -8.68 -12.74 -11.12
C PHE A 170 -9.72 -12.46 -12.20
#